data_AF-A0A7J9UVG9-F1
#
_entry.id   AF-A0A7J9UVG9-F1
#
_cell.length_a   1.000
_cell.length_b   1.000
_cell.length_c   1.000
_cell.angle_alpha   90.00
_cell.angle_beta   90.00
_cell.angle_gamma   90.00
#
_symmetry.space_group_name_H-M   'P 1'
#
loop_
_entity.id
_entity.type
_entity.pdbx_description
1 polymer ?
#
loop_
_entity_poly.entity_id
_entity_poly.type
_entity_poly.pdbx_seq_one_letter_code
_entity_poly.pdbx_strand_id
1 'polypeptide(L)'
;MSRHDRPSRAHLVVVVIAALLVAGGGVALLLGYRAERESGAGSPSEPPAGASVDPRDPSLSLTVDAARKARAAQITSTFENSTLDLQYGFAENIGDGRGITAGRAGFTSGTGDLLLVVRRYADLKPGNVLAKYIPALEEVDGSDSMAGLDGFAAAWGQAAKDPAQRRLQDEVVDELYFRPAMQMADELGIRTPLGQAILWDTMIQHGSGGANGTQAIIRDTLDDVGPVDDDEAAWLDAFLDARLHHLDHAYQDAETDADASSQSRIDALRSLLDSGNLAMNLPMEWDVYGTTFRLPED
;
A
#
# COMPACT_ATOMS: atom_id res chain seq x y z
N MET A 1 -2.34 50.70 -16.91
CA MET A 1 -0.97 50.15 -16.71
C MET A 1 -1.06 49.03 -15.70
N SER A 2 -1.03 47.80 -16.19
CA SER A 2 -1.18 46.55 -15.44
C SER A 2 -0.05 46.35 -14.43
N ARG A 3 -0.38 45.87 -13.23
CA ARG A 3 0.58 45.22 -12.35
C ARG A 3 0.47 43.71 -12.58
N HIS A 4 1.62 43.14 -12.93
CA HIS A 4 1.82 41.74 -13.25
C HIS A 4 1.30 40.78 -12.19
N ASP A 5 0.52 39.81 -12.68
CA ASP A 5 0.39 38.46 -12.13
C ASP A 5 1.78 37.89 -11.81
N ARG A 6 1.95 37.42 -10.57
CA ARG A 6 2.93 36.39 -10.25
C ARG A 6 2.19 35.05 -10.31
N PRO A 7 2.63 34.07 -11.09
CA PRO A 7 2.04 32.74 -11.03
C PRO A 7 2.32 32.13 -9.65
N SER A 8 1.28 31.59 -9.01
CA SER A 8 1.42 30.78 -7.80
C SER A 8 2.27 29.56 -8.15
N ARG A 9 3.42 29.42 -7.50
CA ARG A 9 4.16 28.16 -7.50
C ARG A 9 3.26 27.11 -6.87
N ALA A 10 2.86 26.11 -7.64
CA ALA A 10 2.31 24.89 -7.08
C ALA A 10 3.38 24.33 -6.12
N HIS A 11 3.08 24.35 -4.83
CA HIS A 11 3.87 23.63 -3.84
C HIS A 11 3.59 22.15 -4.10
N LEU A 12 4.52 21.48 -4.77
CA LEU A 12 4.59 20.03 -4.73
C LEU A 12 4.92 19.68 -3.27
N VAL A 13 3.90 19.29 -2.50
CA VAL A 13 4.14 18.70 -1.19
C VAL A 13 4.77 17.35 -1.48
N VAL A 14 6.09 17.27 -1.33
CA VAL A 14 6.80 15.99 -1.31
C VAL A 14 6.45 15.37 0.04
N VAL A 15 5.49 14.45 0.04
CA VAL A 15 5.16 13.70 1.25
C VAL A 15 6.33 12.73 1.48
N VAL A 16 7.07 12.95 2.57
CA VAL A 16 8.16 12.07 2.98
C VAL A 16 7.51 10.85 3.64
N ILE A 17 7.33 9.78 2.87
CA ILE A 17 6.70 8.55 3.37
C ILE A 17 7.79 7.55 3.67
N ALA A 18 8.26 7.56 4.91
CA ALA A 18 9.21 6.57 5.38
C ALA A 18 8.48 5.27 5.74
N ALA A 19 8.21 4.40 4.75
CA ALA A 19 7.76 3.03 5.07
C ALA A 19 8.80 2.31 5.93
N LEU A 20 8.37 1.86 7.11
CA LEU A 20 9.18 1.15 8.10
C LEU A 20 9.29 -0.32 7.70
N LEU A 21 10.21 -0.64 6.80
CA LEU A 21 10.54 -2.05 6.52
C LEU A 21 11.78 -2.45 7.30
N VAL A 22 11.57 -3.06 8.47
CA VAL A 22 12.63 -3.73 9.22
C VAL A 22 12.80 -5.14 8.64
N ALA A 23 13.90 -5.34 7.90
CA ALA A 23 14.28 -6.63 7.34
C ALA A 23 14.49 -7.67 8.47
N GLY A 24 13.74 -8.78 8.42
CA GLY A 24 13.95 -9.90 9.32
C GLY A 24 13.04 -11.10 9.08
N GLY A 25 13.60 -12.18 8.53
CA GLY A 25 13.10 -13.56 8.73
C GLY A 25 12.58 -14.23 7.46
N GLY A 26 13.27 -15.30 7.03
CA GLY A 26 13.03 -16.01 5.77
C GLY A 26 11.65 -16.64 5.63
N VAL A 27 11.10 -16.53 4.43
CA VAL A 27 9.82 -17.15 4.03
C VAL A 27 10.09 -18.59 3.58
N ALA A 28 9.58 -19.55 4.35
CA ALA A 28 9.58 -20.96 4.00
C ALA A 28 8.32 -21.30 3.17
N LEU A 29 8.53 -22.03 2.06
CA LEU A 29 7.53 -22.59 1.15
C LEU A 29 6.45 -23.40 1.87
N LEU A 30 5.19 -23.33 1.39
CA LEU A 30 4.27 -24.47 1.41
C LEU A 30 3.34 -24.50 0.18
N LEU A 31 3.11 -25.74 -0.27
CA LEU A 31 2.61 -26.20 -1.55
C LEU A 31 1.07 -26.28 -1.61
N GLY A 32 0.54 -25.95 -2.80
CA GLY A 32 -0.43 -26.74 -3.57
C GLY A 32 -1.84 -26.93 -2.99
N TYR A 33 -2.80 -26.13 -3.48
CA TYR A 33 -4.21 -26.50 -3.46
C TYR A 33 -4.73 -26.75 -4.89
N ARG A 34 -5.37 -27.91 -5.08
CA ARG A 34 -5.95 -28.37 -6.33
C ARG A 34 -7.45 -28.07 -6.27
N ALA A 35 -7.94 -27.19 -7.13
CA ALA A 35 -9.36 -26.87 -7.20
C ALA A 35 -10.14 -28.00 -7.89
N GLU A 36 -11.13 -28.56 -7.20
CA GLU A 36 -12.18 -29.39 -7.82
C GLU A 36 -13.19 -28.49 -8.51
N ARG A 37 -13.51 -28.80 -9.77
CA ARG A 37 -14.56 -28.13 -10.54
C ARG A 37 -15.89 -28.78 -10.22
N GLU A 38 -16.79 -28.04 -9.57
CA GLU A 38 -18.22 -28.29 -9.71
C GLU A 38 -18.81 -27.40 -10.79
N SER A 39 -19.61 -28.04 -11.65
CA SER A 39 -20.24 -27.43 -12.82
C SER A 39 -21.71 -27.24 -12.51
N GLY A 40 -22.15 -25.99 -12.43
CA GLY A 40 -23.54 -25.61 -12.26
C GLY A 40 -23.79 -24.28 -12.95
N ALA A 41 -24.27 -24.34 -14.20
CA ALA A 41 -24.65 -23.17 -14.97
C ALA A 41 -26.03 -22.69 -14.48
N GLY A 42 -26.06 -21.51 -13.86
CA GLY A 42 -27.25 -20.70 -13.66
C GLY A 42 -26.92 -19.26 -14.02
N SER A 43 -27.62 -18.69 -15.00
CA SER A 43 -27.46 -17.28 -15.39
C SER A 43 -27.75 -16.36 -14.20
N PRO A 44 -26.89 -15.38 -13.87
CA PRO A 44 -27.20 -14.45 -12.80
C PRO A 44 -28.26 -13.47 -13.29
N SER A 45 -29.43 -13.52 -12.65
CA SER A 45 -30.40 -12.43 -12.66
C SER A 45 -29.80 -11.25 -11.90
N GLU A 46 -29.77 -10.10 -12.55
CA GLU A 46 -29.31 -8.82 -12.00
C GLU A 46 -30.07 -8.50 -10.68
N PRO A 47 -29.38 -8.25 -9.55
CA PRO A 47 -30.04 -7.94 -8.31
C PRO A 47 -30.68 -6.54 -8.37
N PRO A 48 -31.82 -6.33 -7.70
CA PRO A 48 -32.50 -5.04 -7.71
C PRO A 48 -31.64 -3.97 -7.03
N ALA A 49 -31.58 -2.78 -7.64
CA ALA A 49 -30.95 -1.61 -7.06
C ALA A 49 -31.58 -1.29 -5.69
N GLY A 50 -30.75 -1.29 -4.63
CA GLY A 50 -31.16 -0.88 -3.28
C GLY A 50 -31.15 -1.96 -2.20
N ALA A 51 -30.72 -3.20 -2.48
CA ALA A 51 -30.39 -4.14 -1.40
C ALA A 51 -29.04 -3.75 -0.78
N SER A 52 -29.02 -3.47 0.53
CA SER A 52 -27.78 -3.36 1.30
C SER A 52 -27.03 -4.67 1.14
N VAL A 53 -25.94 -4.63 0.38
CA VAL A 53 -25.03 -5.77 0.24
C VAL A 53 -24.42 -6.02 1.61
N ASP A 54 -24.43 -7.28 2.07
CA ASP A 54 -23.69 -7.65 3.27
C ASP A 54 -22.20 -7.38 3.02
N PRO A 55 -21.57 -6.44 3.73
CA PRO A 55 -20.17 -6.09 3.48
C PRO A 55 -19.22 -7.25 3.79
N ARG A 56 -19.69 -8.34 4.43
CA ARG A 56 -18.93 -9.54 4.74
C ARG A 56 -19.14 -10.67 3.75
N ASP A 57 -19.88 -10.46 2.66
CA ASP A 57 -20.01 -11.45 1.60
C ASP A 57 -18.60 -11.79 1.04
N PRO A 58 -18.17 -13.08 1.09
CA PRO A 58 -16.85 -13.49 0.64
C PRO A 58 -16.53 -13.12 -0.82
N SER A 59 -17.55 -12.95 -1.67
CA SER A 59 -17.37 -12.52 -3.05
C SER A 59 -16.84 -11.09 -3.19
N LEU A 60 -16.96 -10.27 -2.13
CA LEU A 60 -16.47 -8.89 -2.10
C LEU A 60 -15.02 -8.79 -1.63
N SER A 61 -14.45 -9.85 -1.04
CA SER A 61 -13.08 -9.82 -0.52
C SER A 61 -12.10 -9.35 -1.58
N LEU A 62 -11.07 -8.58 -1.19
CA LEU A 62 -10.01 -8.13 -2.07
C LEU A 62 -9.24 -9.28 -2.74
N THR A 63 -9.30 -10.50 -2.17
CA THR A 63 -8.70 -11.71 -2.76
C THR A 63 -9.52 -12.28 -3.92
N VAL A 64 -10.81 -11.93 -4.01
CA VAL A 64 -11.77 -12.44 -5.00
C VAL A 64 -12.17 -11.35 -5.99
N ASP A 65 -12.47 -10.15 -5.50
CA ASP A 65 -12.92 -9.02 -6.30
C ASP A 65 -11.75 -8.11 -6.71
N ALA A 66 -11.32 -8.27 -7.96
CA ALA A 66 -10.25 -7.47 -8.55
C ALA A 66 -10.59 -5.97 -8.64
N ALA A 67 -11.86 -5.59 -8.80
CA ALA A 67 -12.26 -4.19 -8.85
C ALA A 67 -12.12 -3.54 -7.47
N ARG A 68 -12.55 -4.22 -6.40
CA ARG A 68 -12.33 -3.74 -5.03
C ARG A 68 -10.87 -3.70 -4.65
N LYS A 69 -10.08 -4.70 -5.04
CA LYS A 69 -8.62 -4.67 -4.88
C LYS A 69 -8.00 -3.46 -5.58
N ALA A 70 -8.45 -3.14 -6.80
CA ALA A 70 -7.99 -1.95 -7.51
C ALA A 70 -8.35 -0.66 -6.76
N ARG A 71 -9.57 -0.53 -6.22
CA ARG A 71 -9.98 0.62 -5.38
C ARG A 71 -9.08 0.76 -4.14
N ALA A 72 -8.79 -0.34 -3.44
CA ALA A 72 -7.87 -0.33 -2.31
C ALA A 72 -6.47 0.14 -2.70
N ALA A 73 -5.94 -0.32 -3.85
CA ALA A 73 -4.66 0.14 -4.36
C ALA A 73 -4.67 1.64 -4.73
N GLN A 74 -5.77 2.16 -5.25
CA GLN A 74 -5.94 3.59 -5.55
C GLN A 74 -5.96 4.43 -4.27
N ILE A 75 -6.64 3.98 -3.22
CA ILE A 75 -6.62 4.63 -1.90
C ILE A 75 -5.18 4.73 -1.39
N THR A 76 -4.46 3.60 -1.33
CA THR A 76 -3.05 3.62 -0.93
C THR A 76 -2.21 4.52 -1.84
N SER A 77 -2.46 4.56 -3.14
CA SER A 77 -1.76 5.48 -4.05
C SER A 77 -1.98 6.96 -3.72
N THR A 78 -3.15 7.34 -3.19
CA THR A 78 -3.36 8.72 -2.72
C THR A 78 -2.49 9.03 -1.51
N PHE A 79 -2.26 8.05 -0.64
CA PHE A 79 -1.37 8.20 0.50
C PHE A 79 0.08 8.23 0.05
N GLU A 80 0.47 7.35 -0.86
CA GLU A 80 1.85 7.22 -1.31
C GLU A 80 2.29 8.34 -2.28
N ASN A 81 1.37 8.86 -3.10
CA ASN A 81 1.71 9.67 -4.26
C ASN A 81 0.75 10.85 -4.53
N SER A 82 -0.23 11.10 -3.65
CA SER A 82 -1.26 12.14 -3.86
C SER A 82 -1.99 12.02 -5.22
N THR A 83 -2.17 10.80 -5.72
CA THR A 83 -2.89 10.52 -6.97
C THR A 83 -3.54 9.14 -6.94
N LEU A 84 -4.67 8.99 -7.65
CA LEU A 84 -5.33 7.70 -7.86
C LEU A 84 -4.56 6.80 -8.84
N ASP A 85 -3.65 7.37 -9.64
CA ASP A 85 -2.84 6.62 -10.60
C ASP A 85 -1.67 5.91 -9.91
N LEU A 86 -1.60 4.59 -10.06
CA LEU A 86 -0.47 3.80 -9.55
C LEU A 86 0.85 4.22 -10.21
N GLN A 87 1.82 4.63 -9.39
CA GLN A 87 3.10 5.21 -9.85
C GLN A 87 4.19 4.17 -10.13
N TYR A 88 4.01 3.35 -11.17
CA TYR A 88 5.02 2.33 -11.53
C TYR A 88 6.40 2.90 -11.89
N GLY A 89 6.45 4.12 -12.45
CA GLY A 89 7.67 4.74 -12.96
C GLY A 89 8.34 5.71 -12.01
N PHE A 90 7.79 5.95 -10.81
CA PHE A 90 8.39 6.81 -9.81
C PHE A 90 9.68 6.20 -9.27
N ALA A 91 10.71 7.03 -9.07
CA ALA A 91 11.97 6.66 -8.44
C ALA A 91 12.70 7.93 -7.98
N GLU A 92 12.88 8.11 -6.68
CA GLU A 92 13.51 9.29 -6.09
C GLU A 92 14.15 8.93 -4.74
N ASN A 93 15.23 9.61 -4.36
CA ASN A 93 15.65 9.62 -2.96
C ASN A 93 14.92 10.76 -2.25
N ILE A 94 13.94 10.41 -1.42
CA ILE A 94 13.08 11.36 -0.71
C ILE A 94 13.67 11.85 0.62
N GLY A 95 14.93 11.49 0.93
CA GLY A 95 15.67 12.02 2.07
C GLY A 95 15.33 11.37 3.41
N ASP A 96 14.77 10.16 3.40
CA ASP A 96 14.31 9.45 4.60
C ASP A 96 15.25 8.35 5.09
N GLY A 97 16.49 8.33 4.57
CA GLY A 97 17.51 7.36 4.96
C GLY A 97 17.33 5.95 4.37
N ARG A 98 16.46 5.77 3.36
CA ARG A 98 16.27 4.46 2.69
C ARG A 98 16.87 4.39 1.29
N GLY A 99 17.56 5.46 0.87
CA GLY A 99 18.15 5.60 -0.46
C GLY A 99 17.08 5.93 -1.52
N ILE A 100 17.13 5.26 -2.68
CA ILE A 100 16.11 5.45 -3.72
C ILE A 100 14.85 4.69 -3.34
N THR A 101 13.72 5.37 -3.31
CA THR A 101 12.36 4.82 -3.21
C THR A 101 11.71 4.81 -4.60
N ALA A 102 11.21 3.65 -5.05
CA ALA A 102 10.75 3.47 -6.43
C ALA A 102 9.53 2.56 -6.59
N GLY A 103 8.75 2.79 -7.64
CA GLY A 103 7.63 1.97 -8.05
C GLY A 103 6.36 2.16 -7.22
N ARG A 104 5.33 1.36 -7.53
CA ARG A 104 3.96 1.55 -7.03
C ARG A 104 3.77 1.37 -5.52
N ALA A 105 4.77 0.84 -4.81
CA ALA A 105 4.74 0.59 -3.38
C ALA A 105 6.00 1.11 -2.66
N GLY A 106 6.81 1.93 -3.33
CA GLY A 106 7.99 2.54 -2.72
C GLY A 106 9.09 1.55 -2.32
N PHE A 107 9.46 0.63 -3.22
CA PHE A 107 10.60 -0.27 -3.03
C PHE A 107 11.89 0.54 -2.85
N THR A 108 12.72 0.22 -1.86
CA THR A 108 13.89 1.03 -1.52
C THR A 108 15.23 0.33 -1.77
N SER A 109 16.24 1.10 -2.20
CA SER A 109 17.59 0.55 -2.39
C SER A 109 18.23 0.09 -1.08
N GLY A 110 17.86 0.69 0.05
CA GLY A 110 18.43 0.39 1.36
C GLY A 110 17.77 -0.76 2.12
N THR A 111 16.64 -1.31 1.65
CA THR A 111 15.90 -2.39 2.36
C THR A 111 15.81 -3.69 1.57
N GLY A 112 16.51 -3.78 0.43
CA GLY A 112 16.68 -4.99 -0.37
C GLY A 112 15.51 -5.35 -1.31
N ASP A 113 14.32 -4.79 -1.12
CA ASP A 113 13.15 -5.06 -1.96
C ASP A 113 13.29 -4.46 -3.39
N LEU A 114 13.93 -3.30 -3.54
CA LEU A 114 14.26 -2.76 -4.86
C LEU A 114 15.25 -3.66 -5.62
N LEU A 115 16.27 -4.17 -4.91
CA LEU A 115 17.22 -5.14 -5.48
C LEU A 115 16.51 -6.43 -5.91
N LEU A 116 15.54 -6.92 -5.11
CA LEU A 116 14.71 -8.07 -5.46
C LEU A 116 13.95 -7.83 -6.77
N VAL A 117 13.28 -6.68 -6.92
CA VAL A 117 12.53 -6.34 -8.14
C VAL A 117 13.47 -6.27 -9.35
N VAL A 118 14.64 -5.63 -9.21
CA VAL A 118 15.60 -5.49 -10.32
C VAL A 118 16.16 -6.85 -10.74
N ARG A 119 16.50 -7.73 -9.79
CA ARG A 119 16.95 -9.11 -10.09
C ARG A 119 15.88 -9.91 -10.81
N ARG A 120 14.65 -9.94 -10.28
CA ARG A 120 13.53 -10.65 -10.92
C ARG A 120 13.23 -10.11 -12.32
N TYR A 121 13.35 -8.80 -12.54
CA TYR A 121 13.18 -8.23 -13.87
C TYR A 121 14.32 -8.60 -14.83
N ALA A 122 15.57 -8.69 -14.33
CA ALA A 122 16.71 -9.20 -15.08
C ALA A 122 16.55 -10.67 -15.49
N ASP A 123 15.99 -11.50 -14.61
CA ASP A 123 15.67 -12.90 -14.93
C ASP A 123 14.55 -13.00 -15.98
N LEU A 124 13.49 -12.21 -15.81
CA LEU A 124 12.37 -12.17 -16.74
C LEU A 124 12.78 -11.63 -18.12
N LYS A 125 13.67 -10.66 -18.15
CA LYS A 125 14.14 -9.98 -19.36
C LYS A 125 15.65 -9.70 -19.30
N PRO A 126 16.49 -10.69 -19.67
CA PRO A 126 17.94 -10.54 -19.64
C PRO A 126 18.42 -9.36 -20.48
N GLY A 127 19.38 -8.59 -19.96
CA GLY A 127 19.96 -7.42 -20.63
C GLY A 127 19.07 -6.18 -20.65
N ASN A 128 18.00 -6.13 -19.84
CA ASN A 128 17.21 -4.90 -19.69
C ASN A 128 18.01 -3.75 -19.07
N VAL A 129 17.45 -2.52 -19.16
CA VAL A 129 18.13 -1.29 -18.75
C VAL A 129 18.49 -1.20 -17.27
N LEU A 130 17.84 -2.00 -16.41
CA LEU A 130 18.09 -2.03 -14.96
C LEU A 130 19.19 -3.02 -14.57
N ALA A 131 19.46 -4.04 -15.39
CA ALA A 131 20.38 -5.13 -15.05
C ALA A 131 21.80 -4.66 -14.69
N LYS A 132 22.27 -3.57 -15.32
CA LYS A 132 23.58 -2.97 -15.04
C LYS A 132 23.72 -2.38 -13.63
N TYR A 133 22.62 -2.12 -12.93
CA TYR A 133 22.61 -1.54 -11.59
C TYR A 133 22.64 -2.59 -10.49
N ILE A 134 22.50 -3.89 -10.81
CA ILE A 134 22.47 -4.97 -9.80
C ILE A 134 23.70 -4.92 -8.87
N PRO A 135 24.96 -4.82 -9.37
CA PRO A 135 26.12 -4.78 -8.48
C PRO A 135 26.13 -3.55 -7.55
N ALA A 136 25.67 -2.40 -8.03
CA ALA A 136 25.58 -1.19 -7.21
C ALA A 136 24.48 -1.32 -6.15
N LEU A 137 23.32 -1.89 -6.50
CA LEU A 137 22.25 -2.17 -5.56
C LEU A 137 22.66 -3.18 -4.48
N GLU A 138 23.49 -4.17 -4.80
CA GLU A 138 24.06 -5.10 -3.82
C GLU A 138 25.01 -4.41 -2.82
N GLU A 139 25.80 -3.44 -3.29
CA GLU A 139 26.76 -2.71 -2.45
C GLU A 139 26.08 -1.69 -1.53
N VAL A 140 24.97 -1.07 -1.96
CA VAL A 140 24.27 -0.04 -1.15
C VAL A 140 23.18 -0.61 -0.23
N ASP A 141 22.82 -1.89 -0.40
CA ASP A 141 21.79 -2.53 0.41
C ASP A 141 22.10 -2.43 1.92
N GLY A 142 21.11 -2.09 2.73
CA GLY A 142 21.28 -1.76 4.15
C GLY A 142 21.79 -0.34 4.44
N SER A 143 21.90 0.54 3.44
CA SER A 143 22.28 1.95 3.59
C SER A 143 21.45 2.89 2.72
N ASP A 144 21.60 4.20 2.93
CA ASP A 144 21.01 5.26 2.09
C ASP A 144 21.93 5.70 0.92
N SER A 145 23.05 5.00 0.72
CA SER A 145 24.04 5.33 -0.30
C SER A 145 23.45 5.25 -1.71
N MET A 146 23.84 6.20 -2.56
CA MET A 146 23.48 6.24 -3.98
C MET A 146 24.67 5.90 -4.91
N ALA A 147 25.77 5.40 -4.35
CA ALA A 147 26.99 5.14 -5.12
C ALA A 147 26.72 4.15 -6.26
N GLY A 148 27.06 4.53 -7.50
CA GLY A 148 26.86 3.69 -8.69
C GLY A 148 25.41 3.63 -9.22
N LEU A 149 24.49 4.39 -8.62
CA LEU A 149 23.08 4.47 -9.07
C LEU A 149 22.81 5.69 -9.97
N ASP A 150 23.84 6.29 -10.55
CA ASP A 150 23.70 7.42 -11.47
C ASP A 150 22.75 7.08 -12.64
N GLY A 151 21.72 7.90 -12.81
CA GLY A 151 20.68 7.73 -13.83
C GLY A 151 19.70 6.57 -13.57
N PHE A 152 19.73 5.93 -12.40
CA PHE A 152 18.83 4.82 -12.05
C PHE A 152 17.35 5.23 -12.18
N ALA A 153 16.96 6.40 -11.66
CA ALA A 153 15.57 6.87 -11.72
C ALA A 153 15.05 6.97 -13.17
N ALA A 154 15.87 7.49 -14.10
CA ALA A 154 15.50 7.55 -15.51
C ALA A 154 15.41 6.15 -16.15
N ALA A 155 16.32 5.24 -15.79
CA ALA A 155 16.27 3.86 -16.26
C ALA A 155 15.04 3.11 -15.70
N TRP A 156 14.65 3.38 -14.45
CA TRP A 156 13.44 2.86 -13.82
C TRP A 156 12.19 3.33 -14.55
N GLY A 157 12.07 4.65 -14.79
CA GLY A 157 10.98 5.21 -15.58
C GLY A 157 10.92 4.65 -17.01
N GLN A 158 12.06 4.33 -17.63
CA GLN A 158 12.10 3.63 -18.91
C GLN A 158 11.62 2.18 -18.80
N ALA A 159 12.09 1.43 -17.80
CA ALA A 159 11.70 0.04 -17.57
C ALA A 159 10.20 -0.08 -17.27
N ALA A 160 9.63 0.87 -16.53
CA ALA A 160 8.21 0.95 -16.23
C ALA A 160 7.32 1.23 -17.45
N LYS A 161 7.87 1.47 -18.64
CA LYS A 161 7.09 1.46 -19.90
C LYS A 161 6.79 0.05 -20.38
N ASP A 162 7.51 -0.96 -19.89
CA ASP A 162 7.26 -2.36 -20.18
C ASP A 162 6.11 -2.90 -19.30
N PRO A 163 4.99 -3.38 -19.88
CA PRO A 163 3.92 -4.00 -19.12
C PRO A 163 4.37 -5.20 -18.27
N ALA A 164 5.43 -5.91 -18.67
CA ALA A 164 5.98 -7.01 -17.88
C ALA A 164 6.65 -6.53 -16.59
N GLN A 165 7.30 -5.36 -16.62
CA GLN A 165 7.89 -4.76 -15.42
C GLN A 165 6.80 -4.29 -14.44
N ARG A 166 5.70 -3.71 -14.95
CA ARG A 166 4.56 -3.31 -14.11
C ARG A 166 3.91 -4.50 -13.43
N ARG A 167 3.62 -5.56 -14.18
CA ARG A 167 3.07 -6.82 -13.63
C ARG A 167 4.00 -7.42 -12.57
N LEU A 168 5.32 -7.38 -12.79
CA LEU A 168 6.27 -7.84 -11.79
C LEU A 168 6.20 -7.00 -10.50
N GLN A 169 6.05 -5.67 -10.59
CA GLN A 169 5.82 -4.85 -9.40
C GLN A 169 4.54 -5.29 -8.67
N ASP A 170 3.45 -5.55 -9.41
CA ASP A 170 2.19 -6.05 -8.81
C ASP A 170 2.38 -7.39 -8.10
N GLU A 171 3.11 -8.32 -8.71
CA GLU A 171 3.41 -9.63 -8.14
C GLU A 171 4.25 -9.53 -6.85
N VAL A 172 5.24 -8.63 -6.83
CA VAL A 172 6.08 -8.39 -5.64
C VAL A 172 5.27 -7.69 -4.55
N VAL A 173 4.45 -6.70 -4.88
CA VAL A 173 3.53 -6.09 -3.89
C VAL A 173 2.59 -7.14 -3.31
N ASP A 174 2.09 -8.03 -4.17
CA ASP A 174 1.20 -9.09 -3.74
C ASP A 174 1.89 -10.07 -2.79
N GLU A 175 3.15 -10.38 -3.05
CA GLU A 175 3.97 -11.29 -2.25
C GLU A 175 4.35 -10.72 -0.90
N LEU A 176 4.83 -9.47 -0.87
CA LEU A 176 5.44 -8.89 0.32
C LEU A 176 4.40 -8.25 1.25
N TYR A 177 3.30 -7.71 0.70
CA TYR A 177 2.36 -6.91 1.48
C TYR A 177 0.93 -7.46 1.43
N PHE A 178 0.37 -7.65 0.24
CA PHE A 178 -1.05 -7.97 0.10
C PHE A 178 -1.39 -9.35 0.69
N ARG A 179 -0.74 -10.43 0.24
CA ARG A 179 -1.06 -11.79 0.72
C ARG A 179 -0.83 -11.92 2.23
N PRO A 180 0.28 -11.42 2.81
CA PRO A 180 0.43 -11.40 4.27
C PRO A 180 -0.66 -10.60 4.98
N ALA A 181 -1.05 -9.42 4.47
CA ALA A 181 -2.15 -8.65 5.04
C ALA A 181 -3.48 -9.40 5.01
N MET A 182 -3.79 -10.09 3.90
CA MET A 182 -5.02 -10.89 3.78
C MET A 182 -5.00 -12.11 4.70
N GLN A 183 -3.83 -12.72 4.92
CA GLN A 183 -3.68 -13.79 5.91
C GLN A 183 -3.94 -13.26 7.33
N MET A 184 -3.37 -12.10 7.69
CA MET A 184 -3.65 -11.46 8.99
C MET A 184 -5.13 -11.12 9.15
N ALA A 185 -5.78 -10.63 8.08
CA ALA A 185 -7.21 -10.34 8.09
C ALA A 185 -8.04 -11.60 8.36
N ASP A 186 -7.72 -12.71 7.70
CA ASP A 186 -8.39 -14.01 7.90
C ASP A 186 -8.20 -14.53 9.34
N GLU A 187 -6.97 -14.47 9.87
CA GLU A 187 -6.63 -14.89 11.24
C GLU A 187 -7.36 -14.05 12.31
N LEU A 188 -7.60 -12.76 12.04
CA LEU A 188 -8.35 -11.86 12.91
C LEU A 188 -9.87 -11.97 12.73
N GLY A 189 -10.36 -12.58 11.65
CA GLY A 189 -11.78 -12.62 11.30
C GLY A 189 -12.31 -11.36 10.62
N ILE A 190 -11.43 -10.49 10.11
CA ILE A 190 -11.75 -9.28 9.33
C ILE A 190 -12.21 -9.71 7.94
N ARG A 191 -13.48 -9.44 7.63
CA ARG A 191 -14.14 -9.93 6.42
C ARG A 191 -14.51 -8.82 5.44
N THR A 192 -14.55 -7.57 5.90
CA THR A 192 -14.97 -6.46 5.04
C THR A 192 -13.86 -6.03 4.09
N PRO A 193 -14.20 -5.63 2.85
CA PRO A 193 -13.23 -5.06 1.91
C PRO A 193 -12.47 -3.87 2.48
N LEU A 194 -13.14 -2.99 3.23
CA LEU A 194 -12.49 -1.83 3.85
C LEU A 194 -11.50 -2.26 4.94
N GLY A 195 -11.85 -3.21 5.81
CA GLY A 195 -10.92 -3.75 6.82
C GLY A 195 -9.69 -4.39 6.19
N GLN A 196 -9.89 -5.15 5.10
CA GLN A 196 -8.80 -5.70 4.30
C GLN A 196 -7.91 -4.60 3.67
N ALA A 197 -8.51 -3.51 3.18
CA ALA A 197 -7.77 -2.38 2.64
C ALA A 197 -6.94 -1.67 3.73
N ILE A 198 -7.49 -1.47 4.93
CA ILE A 198 -6.78 -0.88 6.07
C ILE A 198 -5.58 -1.73 6.48
N LEU A 199 -5.72 -3.05 6.57
CA LEU A 199 -4.60 -3.94 6.90
C LEU A 199 -3.54 -3.97 5.81
N TRP A 200 -3.94 -3.99 4.53
CA TRP A 200 -2.99 -3.94 3.43
C TRP A 200 -2.21 -2.62 3.41
N ASP A 201 -2.89 -1.51 3.61
CA ASP A 201 -2.30 -0.19 3.72
C ASP A 201 -1.30 -0.10 4.87
N THR A 202 -1.67 -0.66 6.03
CA THR A 202 -0.81 -0.72 7.22
C THR A 202 0.43 -1.58 6.95
N MET A 203 0.28 -2.72 6.28
CA MET A 203 1.41 -3.57 5.88
C MET A 203 2.38 -2.87 4.94
N ILE A 204 1.89 -2.00 4.04
CA ILE A 204 2.75 -1.20 3.17
C ILE A 204 3.55 -0.17 3.98
N GLN A 205 2.91 0.53 4.92
CA GLN A 205 3.57 1.60 5.68
C GLN A 205 4.46 1.09 6.83
N HIS A 206 4.04 0.04 7.54
CA HIS A 206 4.68 -0.45 8.76
C HIS A 206 5.48 -1.74 8.57
N GLY A 207 5.31 -2.43 7.44
CA GLY A 207 5.77 -3.81 7.32
C GLY A 207 5.09 -4.75 8.32
N SER A 208 5.51 -6.02 8.37
CA SER A 208 4.91 -7.02 9.26
C SER A 208 5.45 -6.99 10.69
N GLY A 209 6.77 -6.83 10.85
CA GLY A 209 7.48 -7.04 12.12
C GLY A 209 8.17 -5.81 12.68
N GLY A 210 8.81 -5.97 13.85
CA GLY A 210 9.46 -4.89 14.58
C GLY A 210 8.55 -4.25 15.64
N ALA A 211 9.10 -3.29 16.40
CA ALA A 211 8.39 -2.64 17.50
C ALA A 211 7.19 -1.80 17.03
N ASN A 212 7.23 -1.30 15.79
CA ASN A 212 6.19 -0.49 15.17
C ASN A 212 5.58 -1.17 13.92
N GLY A 213 5.79 -2.47 13.76
CA GLY A 213 5.25 -3.24 12.64
C GLY A 213 3.77 -3.60 12.82
N THR A 214 3.12 -4.06 11.75
CA THR A 214 1.68 -4.43 11.75
C THR A 214 1.32 -5.43 12.85
N GLN A 215 2.19 -6.42 13.15
CA GLN A 215 1.95 -7.37 14.25
C GLN A 215 2.03 -6.75 15.64
N ALA A 216 2.75 -5.64 15.82
CA ALA A 216 2.74 -4.89 17.08
C ALA A 216 1.42 -4.13 17.23
N ILE A 217 1.02 -3.41 16.18
CA ILE A 217 -0.26 -2.69 16.15
C ILE A 217 -1.43 -3.64 16.44
N ILE A 218 -1.50 -4.80 15.77
CA ILE A 218 -2.54 -5.82 16.01
C ILE A 218 -2.56 -6.26 17.48
N ARG A 219 -1.40 -6.51 18.09
CA ARG A 219 -1.33 -6.94 19.50
C ARG A 219 -1.85 -5.86 20.43
N ASP A 220 -1.42 -4.62 20.23
CA ASP A 220 -1.84 -3.50 21.07
C ASP A 220 -3.36 -3.26 20.94
N THR A 221 -3.94 -3.40 19.74
CA THR A 221 -5.39 -3.36 19.55
C THR A 221 -6.12 -4.49 20.26
N LEU A 222 -5.62 -5.73 20.15
CA LEU A 222 -6.20 -6.89 20.84
C LEU A 222 -6.15 -6.75 22.36
N ASP A 223 -5.07 -6.16 22.90
CA ASP A 223 -4.91 -5.92 24.33
C ASP A 223 -5.86 -4.83 24.85
N ASP A 224 -6.20 -3.84 24.01
CA ASP A 224 -7.09 -2.72 24.36
C ASP A 224 -8.58 -3.10 24.24
N VAL A 225 -9.01 -3.62 23.09
CA VAL A 225 -10.43 -3.84 22.78
C VAL A 225 -10.83 -5.31 22.63
N GLY A 226 -9.87 -6.25 22.70
CA GLY A 226 -10.12 -7.68 22.53
C GLY A 226 -10.18 -8.13 21.06
N PRO A 227 -10.63 -9.37 20.79
CA PRO A 227 -10.73 -9.90 19.43
C PRO A 227 -11.80 -9.17 18.61
N VAL A 228 -11.65 -9.20 17.29
CA VAL A 228 -12.68 -8.71 16.36
C VAL A 228 -13.99 -9.44 16.63
N ASP A 229 -15.06 -8.68 16.81
CA ASP A 229 -16.41 -9.20 17.04
C ASP A 229 -17.36 -8.81 15.88
N ASP A 230 -18.67 -8.83 16.13
CA ASP A 230 -19.67 -8.46 15.13
C ASP A 230 -19.65 -6.97 14.75
N ASP A 231 -18.96 -6.11 15.52
CA ASP A 231 -18.71 -4.71 15.20
C ASP A 231 -17.26 -4.51 14.70
N GLU A 232 -16.97 -5.16 13.56
CA GLU A 232 -15.69 -5.03 12.85
C GLU A 232 -15.28 -3.56 12.63
N ALA A 233 -16.24 -2.64 12.48
CA ALA A 233 -15.94 -1.22 12.32
C ALA A 233 -15.37 -0.62 13.62
N ALA A 234 -15.99 -0.87 14.77
CA ALA A 234 -15.46 -0.40 16.05
C ALA A 234 -14.05 -0.94 16.33
N TRP A 235 -13.79 -2.21 15.99
CA TRP A 235 -12.43 -2.78 16.13
C TRP A 235 -11.43 -2.09 15.20
N LEU A 236 -11.79 -1.84 13.94
CA LEU A 236 -10.94 -1.13 12.99
C LEU A 236 -10.65 0.31 13.41
N ASP A 237 -11.58 0.99 14.09
CA ASP A 237 -11.34 2.34 14.62
C ASP A 237 -10.27 2.32 15.74
N ALA A 238 -10.37 1.36 16.67
CA ALA A 238 -9.34 1.15 17.69
C ALA A 238 -7.99 0.73 17.09
N PHE A 239 -8.01 -0.05 15.99
CA PHE A 239 -6.81 -0.39 15.24
C PHE A 239 -6.14 0.85 14.63
N LEU A 240 -6.92 1.81 14.12
CA LEU A 240 -6.40 3.07 13.58
C LEU A 240 -5.79 3.96 14.68
N ASP A 241 -6.34 3.94 15.90
CA ASP A 241 -5.73 4.62 17.05
C ASP A 241 -4.37 4.00 17.43
N ALA A 242 -4.31 2.67 17.54
CA ALA A 242 -3.05 1.97 17.79
C ALA A 242 -2.02 2.24 16.67
N ARG A 243 -2.47 2.24 15.41
CA ARG A 243 -1.61 2.56 14.26
C ARG A 243 -1.03 3.97 14.36
N LEU A 244 -1.86 4.98 14.68
CA LEU A 244 -1.39 6.35 14.86
C LEU A 244 -0.35 6.44 15.99
N HIS A 245 -0.62 5.80 17.13
CA HIS A 245 0.33 5.74 18.23
C HIS A 245 1.69 5.18 17.81
N HIS A 246 1.72 4.12 16.99
CA HIS A 246 2.97 3.56 16.47
C HIS A 246 3.66 4.45 15.43
N LEU A 247 2.91 5.22 14.63
CA LEU A 247 3.47 6.22 13.72
C LEU A 247 4.16 7.34 14.52
N ASP A 248 3.50 7.87 15.54
CA ASP A 248 4.06 8.93 16.40
C ASP A 248 5.34 8.47 17.11
N HIS A 249 5.39 7.22 17.55
CA HIS A 249 6.61 6.64 18.14
C HIS A 249 7.71 6.42 17.12
N ALA A 250 7.37 6.00 15.90
CA ALA A 250 8.36 5.79 14.84
C ALA A 250 8.96 7.10 14.33
N TYR A 251 8.20 8.20 14.41
CA TYR A 251 8.58 9.52 13.92
C TYR A 251 8.85 10.54 15.03
N GLN A 252 9.01 10.10 16.28
CA GLN A 252 9.25 10.98 17.42
C GLN A 252 10.46 11.92 17.22
N ASP A 253 11.45 11.50 16.42
CA ASP A 253 12.65 12.26 16.07
C ASP A 253 12.62 12.84 14.64
N ALA A 254 11.52 12.70 13.90
CA ALA A 254 11.35 13.23 12.54
C ALA A 254 10.91 14.71 12.56
N GLU A 255 11.20 15.43 11.47
CA GLU A 255 10.85 16.86 11.30
C GLU A 255 9.32 17.12 11.43
N THR A 256 8.96 18.40 11.61
CA THR A 256 7.64 18.89 12.09
C THR A 256 6.38 18.48 11.30
N ASP A 257 6.51 17.83 10.13
CA ASP A 257 5.38 17.52 9.24
C ASP A 257 5.01 16.03 9.21
N ALA A 258 5.83 15.14 9.81
CA ALA A 258 5.58 13.69 9.82
C ALA A 258 4.28 13.35 10.58
N ASP A 259 4.05 14.00 11.72
CA ASP A 259 2.85 13.83 12.54
C ASP A 259 1.59 14.25 11.77
N ALA A 260 1.63 15.42 11.11
CA ALA A 260 0.51 15.91 10.30
C ALA A 260 0.21 14.98 9.10
N SER A 261 1.24 14.40 8.48
CA SER A 261 1.07 13.44 7.40
C SER A 261 0.51 12.09 7.88
N SER A 262 0.98 11.61 9.03
CA SER A 262 0.50 10.38 9.67
C SER A 262 -0.96 10.51 10.07
N GLN A 263 -1.28 11.61 10.77
CA GLN A 263 -2.66 11.95 11.14
C GLN A 263 -3.57 12.03 9.91
N SER A 264 -3.15 12.72 8.84
CA SER A 264 -4.02 12.88 7.67
C SER A 264 -4.35 11.55 6.98
N ARG A 265 -3.43 10.58 6.94
CA ARG A 265 -3.71 9.24 6.38
C ARG A 265 -4.67 8.45 7.27
N ILE A 266 -4.50 8.53 8.59
CA ILE A 266 -5.40 7.91 9.56
C ILE A 266 -6.80 8.51 9.46
N ASP A 267 -6.92 9.84 9.41
CA ASP A 267 -8.18 10.54 9.24
C ASP A 267 -8.90 10.15 7.94
N ALA A 268 -8.15 9.98 6.84
CA ALA A 268 -8.71 9.51 5.58
C ALA A 268 -9.35 8.12 5.71
N LEU A 269 -8.63 7.16 6.31
CA LEU A 269 -9.14 5.81 6.55
C LEU A 269 -10.33 5.80 7.52
N ARG A 270 -10.27 6.61 8.58
CA ARG A 270 -11.36 6.78 9.54
C ARG A 270 -12.60 7.38 8.88
N SER A 271 -12.44 8.36 7.97
CA SER A 271 -13.58 8.92 7.23
C SER A 271 -14.29 7.89 6.34
N LEU A 272 -13.54 6.95 5.75
CA LEU A 272 -14.10 5.83 5.00
C LEU A 272 -14.87 4.87 5.92
N LEU A 273 -14.37 4.65 7.14
CA LEU A 273 -15.02 3.83 8.16
C LEU A 273 -16.33 4.48 8.64
N ASP A 274 -16.29 5.77 8.99
CA ASP A 274 -17.42 6.59 9.44
C ASP A 274 -18.54 6.69 8.41
N SER A 275 -18.21 6.55 7.12
CA SER A 275 -19.21 6.50 6.05
C SER A 275 -20.11 5.25 6.11
N GLY A 276 -19.72 4.22 6.87
CA GLY A 276 -20.38 2.92 6.92
C GLY A 276 -20.21 2.07 5.66
N ASN A 277 -19.42 2.53 4.68
CA ASN A 277 -19.20 1.84 3.41
C ASN A 277 -18.13 0.74 3.49
N LEU A 278 -18.31 -0.21 4.43
CA LEU A 278 -17.39 -1.32 4.66
C LEU A 278 -17.21 -2.21 3.41
N ALA A 279 -18.22 -2.24 2.53
CA ALA A 279 -18.21 -2.98 1.26
C ALA A 279 -17.40 -2.30 0.15
N MET A 280 -16.88 -1.07 0.36
CA MET A 280 -16.19 -0.27 -0.66
C MET A 280 -17.00 -0.11 -1.96
N ASN A 281 -18.30 0.16 -1.84
CA ASN A 281 -19.16 0.47 -2.97
C ASN A 281 -18.86 1.87 -3.52
N LEU A 282 -19.02 2.07 -4.82
CA LEU A 282 -18.97 3.41 -5.41
C LEU A 282 -20.31 4.13 -5.17
N PRO A 283 -20.30 5.47 -5.06
CA PRO A 283 -19.12 6.34 -5.07
C PRO A 283 -18.36 6.30 -3.72
N MET A 284 -17.06 6.60 -3.76
CA MET A 284 -16.22 6.76 -2.58
C MET A 284 -15.55 8.13 -2.58
N GLU A 285 -15.42 8.74 -1.42
CA GLU A 285 -14.79 10.05 -1.22
C GLU A 285 -14.00 10.04 0.09
N TRP A 286 -12.81 10.63 0.07
CA TRP A 286 -11.97 10.83 1.24
C TRP A 286 -11.04 12.03 1.03
N ASP A 287 -10.58 12.62 2.12
CA ASP A 287 -9.61 13.71 2.13
C ASP A 287 -8.27 13.22 2.66
N VAL A 288 -7.18 13.50 1.95
CA VAL A 288 -5.82 13.27 2.47
C VAL A 288 -4.88 14.37 1.99
N TYR A 289 -4.01 14.85 2.89
CA TYR A 289 -3.06 15.95 2.65
C TYR A 289 -3.73 17.22 2.09
N GLY A 290 -4.96 17.50 2.54
CA GLY A 290 -5.76 18.64 2.10
C GLY A 290 -6.33 18.51 0.68
N THR A 291 -6.28 17.32 0.08
CA THR A 291 -6.85 17.03 -1.23
C THR A 291 -8.00 16.03 -1.12
N THR A 292 -9.14 16.37 -1.68
CA THR A 292 -10.28 15.45 -1.80
C THR A 292 -10.12 14.54 -3.01
N PHE A 293 -10.14 13.23 -2.78
CA PHE A 293 -10.18 12.21 -3.82
C PHE A 293 -11.56 11.61 -3.92
N ARG A 294 -11.95 11.24 -5.15
CA ARG A 294 -13.26 10.65 -5.45
C ARG A 294 -13.11 9.51 -6.43
N LEU A 295 -13.78 8.39 -6.13
CA LEU A 295 -14.07 7.33 -7.09
C LEU A 295 -15.58 7.43 -7.40
N PRO A 296 -15.98 7.91 -8.60
CA PRO A 296 -17.38 8.10 -8.96
C PRO A 296 -18.09 6.76 -9.21
N GLU A 297 -19.42 6.79 -9.30
CA GLU A 297 -20.16 5.70 -9.97
C GLU A 297 -19.74 5.61 -11.45
N ASP A 298 -19.85 4.41 -12.03
CA ASP A 298 -19.57 4.15 -13.46
C ASP A 298 -20.49 4.95 -14.40
#